data_AF-Q933P4-F1
#
_entry.id   AF-Q933P4-F1
#
_cell.length_a   1.000
_cell.length_b   1.000
_cell.length_c   1.000
_cell.angle_alpha   90.00
_cell.angle_beta   90.00
_cell.angle_gamma   90.00
#
_symmetry.space_group_name_H-M   'P 1'
#
loop_
_entity.id
_entity.type
_entity.pdbx_description
1 polymer ?
#
loop_
_entity_poly.entity_id
_entity_poly.type
_entity_poly.pdbx_seq_one_letter_code
_entity_poly.pdbx_strand_id
1 'polypeptide(L)'
;LPVLEAVAKAGKPLLIIAEDVEGEALATLVVNTMRGIVKVAAVKAPGFGDRRKAMLQDIAVLTGGTVISEEIGMELEKAALEDMGQAKRVVINKDTTTIIDGTGEEVAISGRVTQIRQQIEEATSDYDREKLQERVAKLAGGVAVLKVGAATEVEMKEKKARVEDALHA
;
A
#
# COMPACT_ATOMS: atom_id res chain seq x y z
N LEU A 1 -11.26 -12.44 14.80
CA LEU A 1 -10.88 -11.37 13.84
C LEU A 1 -11.06 -11.97 12.45
N PRO A 2 -12.26 -11.87 11.86
CA PRO A 2 -12.65 -12.69 10.70
C PRO A 2 -11.70 -12.50 9.51
N VAL A 3 -11.23 -11.26 9.28
CA VAL A 3 -10.24 -10.96 8.24
C VAL A 3 -8.89 -11.67 8.48
N LEU A 4 -8.36 -11.65 9.71
CA LEU A 4 -7.08 -12.30 10.02
C LEU A 4 -7.17 -13.83 9.86
N GLU A 5 -8.29 -14.42 10.25
CA GLU A 5 -8.53 -15.86 10.10
C GLU A 5 -8.63 -16.25 8.61
N ALA A 6 -9.33 -15.46 7.81
CA ALA A 6 -9.44 -15.66 6.37
C ALA A 6 -8.07 -15.55 5.66
N VAL A 7 -7.26 -14.54 6.02
CA VAL A 7 -5.90 -14.35 5.52
C VAL A 7 -4.98 -15.50 5.94
N ALA A 8 -5.03 -15.91 7.21
CA ALA A 8 -4.22 -17.01 7.73
C ALA A 8 -4.53 -18.31 6.99
N LYS A 9 -5.81 -18.59 6.72
CA LYS A 9 -6.26 -19.75 5.94
C LYS A 9 -5.78 -19.69 4.48
N ALA A 10 -5.69 -18.50 3.89
CA ALA A 10 -5.14 -18.31 2.56
C ALA A 10 -3.60 -18.44 2.50
N GLY A 11 -2.92 -18.49 3.65
CA GLY A 11 -1.45 -18.63 3.74
C GLY A 11 -0.69 -17.42 3.18
N LYS A 12 -1.34 -16.27 3.01
CA LYS A 12 -0.75 -15.05 2.48
C LYS A 12 -0.40 -14.07 3.61
N PRO A 13 0.66 -13.25 3.47
CA PRO A 13 0.91 -12.15 4.39
C PRO A 13 -0.12 -11.02 4.19
N LEU A 14 -0.33 -10.20 5.22
CA LEU A 14 -1.24 -9.05 5.21
C LEU A 14 -0.50 -7.75 5.54
N LEU A 15 -0.84 -6.70 4.80
CA LEU A 15 -0.49 -5.33 5.12
C LEU A 15 -1.75 -4.59 5.57
N ILE A 16 -1.69 -3.96 6.74
CA ILE A 16 -2.74 -3.09 7.25
C ILE A 16 -2.28 -1.63 7.03
N ILE A 17 -3.10 -0.85 6.34
CA ILE A 17 -2.92 0.59 6.17
C ILE A 17 -4.15 1.25 6.80
N ALA A 18 -3.98 1.87 7.96
CA ALA A 18 -5.07 2.44 8.73
C ALA A 18 -4.70 3.82 9.27
N GLU A 19 -5.68 4.59 9.75
CA GLU A 19 -5.40 5.84 10.47
C GLU A 19 -4.44 5.61 11.63
N ASP A 20 -4.75 4.63 12.47
CA ASP A 20 -3.85 4.14 13.50
C ASP A 20 -4.10 2.67 13.83
N VAL A 21 -3.09 2.03 14.43
CA VAL A 21 -3.19 0.68 14.98
C VAL A 21 -2.56 0.69 16.36
N GLU A 22 -3.38 0.73 17.40
CA GLU A 22 -2.94 0.96 18.78
C GLU A 22 -3.43 -0.11 19.77
N GLY A 23 -2.95 -0.02 21.00
CA GLY A 23 -3.44 -0.79 22.15
C GLY A 23 -3.38 -2.31 21.95
N GLU A 24 -4.48 -2.97 22.30
CA GLU A 24 -4.61 -4.43 22.24
C GLU A 24 -4.50 -4.97 20.81
N ALA A 25 -4.98 -4.22 19.81
CA ALA A 25 -4.91 -4.63 18.42
C ALA A 25 -3.44 -4.75 17.96
N LEU A 26 -2.63 -3.72 18.24
CA LEU A 26 -1.20 -3.75 17.91
C LEU A 26 -0.46 -4.87 18.66
N ALA A 27 -0.70 -5.00 19.97
CA ALA A 27 -0.08 -6.05 20.78
C ALA A 27 -0.40 -7.46 20.24
N THR A 28 -1.65 -7.68 19.85
CA THR A 28 -2.12 -8.95 19.27
C THR A 28 -1.45 -9.24 17.92
N LEU A 29 -1.31 -8.23 17.05
CA LEU A 29 -0.61 -8.38 15.77
C LEU A 29 0.87 -8.73 15.96
N VAL A 30 1.56 -8.07 16.90
CA VAL A 30 2.97 -8.33 17.21
C VAL A 30 3.16 -9.76 17.71
N VAL A 31 2.38 -10.19 18.70
CA VAL A 31 2.49 -11.54 19.26
C VAL A 31 2.20 -12.62 18.21
N ASN A 32 1.18 -12.45 17.38
CA ASN A 32 0.84 -13.41 16.33
C ASN A 32 1.89 -13.48 15.22
N THR A 33 2.50 -12.33 14.88
CA THR A 33 3.59 -12.27 13.90
C THR A 33 4.85 -12.96 14.42
N MET A 34 5.22 -12.72 15.69
CA MET A 34 6.37 -13.38 16.32
C MET A 34 6.18 -14.90 16.44
N ARG A 35 4.94 -15.36 16.67
CA ARG A 35 4.61 -16.80 16.74
C ARG A 35 4.48 -17.45 15.36
N GLY A 36 4.58 -16.68 14.26
CA GLY A 36 4.43 -17.18 12.90
C GLY A 36 3.01 -17.62 12.54
N ILE A 37 2.01 -17.25 13.33
CA ILE A 37 0.60 -17.61 13.12
C ILE A 37 0.05 -16.85 11.90
N VAL A 38 0.31 -15.54 11.86
CA VAL A 38 -0.05 -14.67 10.72
C VAL A 38 1.12 -13.74 10.45
N LYS A 39 1.52 -13.61 9.18
CA LYS A 39 2.55 -12.64 8.77
C LYS A 39 1.87 -11.30 8.48
N VAL A 40 1.84 -10.39 9.45
CA VAL A 40 1.18 -9.09 9.31
C VAL A 40 2.16 -7.95 9.52
N ALA A 41 2.02 -6.89 8.73
CA ALA A 41 2.62 -5.59 8.99
C ALA A 41 1.53 -4.52 9.03
N ALA A 42 1.71 -3.48 9.85
CA ALA A 42 0.79 -2.36 9.94
C ALA A 42 1.55 -1.04 9.76
N VAL A 43 0.98 -0.12 8.99
CA VAL A 43 1.53 1.22 8.75
C VAL A 43 0.41 2.26 8.84
N LYS A 44 0.76 3.50 9.21
CA LYS A 44 -0.19 4.61 9.21
C LYS A 44 -0.49 5.04 7.77
N ALA A 45 -1.75 5.34 7.51
CA ALA A 45 -2.20 5.90 6.25
C ALA A 45 -1.57 7.28 6.01
N PRO A 46 -1.19 7.60 4.77
CA PRO A 46 -0.56 8.88 4.47
C PRO A 46 -1.55 10.04 4.58
N GLY A 47 -1.08 11.19 5.07
CA GLY A 47 -1.89 12.40 5.17
C GLY A 47 -2.91 12.39 6.33
N PHE A 48 -3.82 13.35 6.31
CA PHE A 48 -4.84 13.56 7.34
C PHE A 48 -6.16 14.04 6.72
N GLY A 49 -7.27 13.88 7.45
CA GLY A 49 -8.60 14.30 7.02
C GLY A 49 -8.99 13.73 5.65
N ASP A 50 -9.63 14.55 4.81
CA ASP A 50 -10.12 14.13 3.50
C ASP A 50 -9.00 13.71 2.54
N ARG A 51 -7.79 14.25 2.72
CA ARG A 51 -6.62 13.85 1.93
C ARG A 51 -6.22 12.42 2.22
N ARG A 52 -6.29 11.98 3.49
CA ARG A 52 -6.03 10.59 3.86
C ARG A 52 -7.01 9.65 3.17
N LYS A 53 -8.30 9.99 3.21
CA LYS A 53 -9.35 9.20 2.54
C LYS A 53 -9.09 9.11 1.04
N ALA A 54 -8.75 10.22 0.39
CA ALA A 54 -8.45 10.26 -1.02
C ALA A 54 -7.20 9.42 -1.38
N MET A 55 -6.16 9.45 -0.57
CA MET A 55 -4.94 8.65 -0.77
C MET A 55 -5.15 7.17 -0.47
N LEU A 56 -5.98 6.81 0.51
CA LEU A 56 -6.40 5.43 0.75
C LEU A 56 -7.19 4.89 -0.45
N GLN A 57 -8.06 5.71 -1.04
CA GLN A 57 -8.76 5.33 -2.26
C GLN A 57 -7.80 5.13 -3.43
N ASP A 58 -6.74 5.94 -3.54
CA ASP A 58 -5.71 5.76 -4.58
C ASP A 58 -5.00 4.41 -4.42
N ILE A 59 -4.64 4.05 -3.19
CA ILE A 59 -4.01 2.75 -2.88
C ILE A 59 -4.98 1.60 -3.17
N ALA A 60 -6.25 1.75 -2.80
CA ALA A 60 -7.30 0.77 -3.06
C ALA A 60 -7.45 0.52 -4.57
N VAL A 61 -7.54 1.58 -5.39
CA VAL A 61 -7.60 1.46 -6.85
C VAL A 61 -6.32 0.81 -7.41
N LEU A 62 -5.14 1.20 -6.93
CA LEU A 62 -3.86 0.62 -7.37
C LEU A 62 -3.75 -0.88 -7.07
N THR A 63 -4.33 -1.32 -5.96
CA THR A 63 -4.25 -2.71 -5.48
C THR A 63 -5.50 -3.54 -5.80
N GLY A 64 -6.53 -2.94 -6.39
CA GLY A 64 -7.82 -3.59 -6.66
C GLY A 64 -8.62 -3.93 -5.39
N GLY A 65 -8.39 -3.21 -4.29
CA GLY A 65 -9.13 -3.38 -3.03
C GLY A 65 -10.20 -2.32 -2.83
N THR A 66 -10.91 -2.44 -1.71
CA THR A 66 -11.94 -1.49 -1.26
C THR A 66 -11.54 -0.86 0.07
N VAL A 67 -11.68 0.47 0.21
CA VAL A 67 -11.46 1.15 1.49
C VAL A 67 -12.62 0.83 2.42
N ILE A 68 -12.34 0.15 3.52
CA ILE A 68 -13.33 -0.08 4.58
C ILE A 68 -13.44 1.18 5.44
N SER A 69 -14.61 1.82 5.43
CA SER A 69 -14.88 3.02 6.21
C SER A 69 -16.29 2.98 6.81
N GLU A 70 -16.40 3.36 8.08
CA GLU A 70 -17.67 3.45 8.79
C GLU A 70 -18.60 4.53 8.19
N GLU A 71 -18.05 5.56 7.56
CA GLU A 71 -18.84 6.66 6.97
C GLU A 71 -19.72 6.20 5.80
N ILE A 72 -19.31 5.12 5.12
CA ILE A 72 -20.08 4.48 4.04
C ILE A 72 -20.80 3.22 4.51
N GLY A 73 -20.87 2.98 5.82
CA GLY A 73 -21.58 1.86 6.43
C GLY A 73 -20.87 0.51 6.29
N MET A 74 -19.56 0.50 6.00
CA MET A 74 -18.78 -0.74 5.97
C MET A 74 -18.19 -1.04 7.35
N GLU A 75 -18.21 -2.32 7.72
CA GLU A 75 -17.67 -2.83 8.99
C GLU A 75 -16.56 -3.82 8.70
N LEU A 76 -15.45 -3.74 9.46
CA LEU A 76 -14.31 -4.66 9.32
C LEU A 76 -14.71 -6.13 9.57
N GLU A 77 -15.74 -6.36 10.38
CA GLU A 77 -16.26 -7.69 10.71
C GLU A 77 -16.91 -8.37 9.50
N LYS A 78 -17.45 -7.59 8.57
CA LYS A 78 -18.13 -8.05 7.35
C LYS A 78 -17.19 -8.07 6.13
N ALA A 79 -15.97 -7.56 6.27
CA ALA A 79 -15.00 -7.50 5.18
C ALA A 79 -14.61 -8.90 4.71
N ALA A 80 -14.64 -9.10 3.40
CA ALA A 80 -14.25 -10.35 2.73
C ALA A 80 -12.83 -10.24 2.16
N LEU A 81 -12.27 -11.39 1.73
CA LEU A 81 -10.99 -11.41 1.02
C LEU A 81 -11.03 -10.64 -0.32
N GLU A 82 -12.22 -10.47 -0.89
CA GLU A 82 -12.46 -9.72 -2.12
C GLU A 82 -12.33 -8.20 -1.91
N ASP A 83 -12.58 -7.71 -0.69
CA ASP A 83 -12.37 -6.29 -0.35
C ASP A 83 -10.88 -5.96 -0.18
N MET A 84 -10.03 -6.97 -0.04
CA MET A 84 -8.59 -6.80 0.20
C MET A 84 -7.84 -6.62 -1.11
N GLY A 85 -7.13 -5.50 -1.23
CA GLY A 85 -6.22 -5.27 -2.35
C GLY A 85 -5.03 -6.24 -2.33
N GLN A 86 -4.45 -6.51 -3.50
CA GLN A 86 -3.27 -7.34 -3.64
C GLN A 86 -2.15 -6.62 -4.38
N ALA A 87 -0.92 -7.03 -4.05
CA ALA A 87 0.29 -6.59 -4.73
C ALA A 87 1.32 -7.72 -4.68
N LYS A 88 2.23 -7.73 -5.64
CA LYS A 88 3.29 -8.75 -5.73
C LYS A 88 4.30 -8.64 -4.61
N ARG A 89 4.65 -7.42 -4.22
CA ARG A 89 5.62 -7.15 -3.16
C ARG A 89 5.34 -5.82 -2.50
N VAL A 90 5.49 -5.78 -1.18
CA VAL A 90 5.52 -4.55 -0.40
C VAL A 90 6.84 -4.49 0.36
N VAL A 91 7.46 -3.31 0.38
CA VAL A 91 8.66 -3.03 1.19
C VAL A 91 8.34 -1.89 2.14
N ILE A 92 8.61 -2.10 3.43
CA ILE A 92 8.35 -1.14 4.49
C ILE A 92 9.67 -0.86 5.20
N ASN A 93 10.01 0.41 5.29
CA ASN A 93 11.13 0.94 6.06
C ASN A 93 10.58 1.82 7.18
N LYS A 94 11.47 2.41 7.98
CA LYS A 94 11.09 3.32 9.08
C LYS A 94 10.15 4.44 8.64
N ASP A 95 10.43 5.04 7.48
CA ASP A 95 9.75 6.26 7.01
C ASP A 95 8.98 6.06 5.68
N THR A 96 9.11 4.90 5.03
CA THR A 96 8.55 4.68 3.69
C THR A 96 7.87 3.33 3.54
N THR A 97 6.77 3.31 2.78
CA THR A 97 6.09 2.09 2.33
C THR A 97 5.99 2.12 0.82
N THR A 98 6.50 1.07 0.16
CA THR A 98 6.51 0.95 -1.30
C THR A 98 5.70 -0.29 -1.69
N ILE A 99 4.64 -0.08 -2.48
CA ILE A 99 3.80 -1.13 -3.04
C ILE A 99 4.23 -1.35 -4.49
N ILE A 100 4.60 -2.58 -4.83
CA ILE A 100 5.16 -2.94 -6.14
C ILE A 100 4.21 -3.91 -6.82
N ASP A 101 3.81 -3.57 -8.06
CA ASP A 101 3.02 -4.42 -8.95
C ASP A 101 1.67 -4.79 -8.28
N GLY A 102 0.85 -3.75 -8.05
CA GLY A 102 -0.52 -3.87 -7.53
C GLY A 102 -1.46 -4.49 -8.55
N THR A 103 -2.51 -5.19 -8.10
CA THR A 103 -3.43 -5.94 -8.96
C THR A 103 -4.64 -5.12 -9.45
N GLY A 104 -4.60 -3.79 -9.31
CA GLY A 104 -5.64 -2.91 -9.82
C GLY A 104 -5.73 -2.95 -11.35
N GLU A 105 -6.94 -2.86 -11.89
CA GLU A 105 -7.16 -2.81 -13.34
C GLU A 105 -6.63 -1.49 -13.92
N GLU A 106 -5.93 -1.55 -15.06
CA GLU A 106 -5.37 -0.37 -15.72
C GLU A 106 -6.44 0.69 -16.05
N VAL A 107 -7.66 0.24 -16.39
CA VAL A 107 -8.81 1.13 -16.66
C VAL A 107 -9.21 1.89 -15.41
N ALA A 108 -9.27 1.22 -14.25
CA ALA A 108 -9.60 1.86 -12.97
C ALA A 108 -8.51 2.86 -12.55
N ILE A 109 -7.23 2.49 -12.72
CA ILE A 109 -6.09 3.36 -12.40
C ILE A 109 -6.08 4.59 -13.33
N SER A 110 -6.25 4.40 -14.64
CA SER A 110 -6.31 5.48 -15.64
C SER A 110 -7.51 6.42 -15.39
N GLY A 111 -8.68 5.85 -15.07
CA GLY A 111 -9.85 6.61 -14.67
C GLY A 111 -9.58 7.45 -13.43
N ARG A 112 -8.92 6.87 -12.41
CA ARG A 112 -8.53 7.59 -11.20
C ARG A 112 -7.54 8.72 -11.46
N VAL A 113 -6.53 8.49 -12.29
CA VAL A 113 -5.58 9.52 -12.72
C VAL A 113 -6.29 10.68 -13.43
N THR A 114 -7.25 10.37 -14.29
CA THR A 114 -8.04 11.37 -15.03
C THR A 114 -8.89 12.22 -14.07
N GLN A 115 -9.56 11.60 -13.10
CA GLN A 115 -10.31 12.32 -12.06
C GLN A 115 -9.43 13.32 -11.30
N ILE A 116 -8.24 12.89 -10.89
CA ILE A 116 -7.32 13.76 -10.13
C ILE A 116 -6.77 14.88 -11.03
N ARG A 117 -6.52 14.62 -12.32
CA ARG A 117 -6.13 15.66 -13.28
C ARG A 117 -7.21 16.72 -13.47
N GLN A 118 -8.48 16.35 -13.50
CA GLN A 118 -9.57 17.32 -13.52
C GLN A 118 -9.61 18.16 -12.23
N GLN A 119 -9.41 17.53 -11.07
CA GLN A 119 -9.33 18.24 -9.78
C GLN A 119 -8.17 19.27 -9.75
N ILE A 120 -7.06 19.01 -10.46
CA ILE A 120 -5.93 19.95 -10.59
C ILE A 120 -6.34 21.23 -11.34
N GLU A 121 -7.17 21.10 -12.37
CA GLU A 121 -7.66 22.22 -13.18
C GLU A 121 -8.67 23.08 -12.41
N GLU A 122 -9.50 22.44 -11.59
CA GLU A 122 -10.49 23.10 -10.73
C GLU A 122 -9.88 23.69 -9.45
N ALA A 123 -8.64 23.32 -9.10
CA ALA A 123 -7.95 23.79 -7.89
C ALA A 123 -7.63 25.29 -7.96
N THR A 124 -8.17 26.03 -7.00
CA THR A 124 -7.99 27.49 -6.86
C THR A 124 -6.73 27.89 -6.07
N SER A 125 -6.10 26.92 -5.39
CA SER A 125 -4.89 27.11 -4.58
C SER A 125 -3.72 26.33 -5.17
N ASP A 126 -2.55 26.98 -5.25
CA ASP A 126 -1.32 26.33 -5.70
C ASP A 126 -0.92 25.16 -4.81
N TYR A 127 -1.20 25.25 -3.51
CA TYR A 127 -0.95 24.19 -2.54
C TYR A 127 -1.76 22.92 -2.85
N ASP A 128 -3.04 23.07 -3.20
CA ASP A 128 -3.88 21.92 -3.59
C ASP A 128 -3.42 21.34 -4.92
N ARG A 129 -3.04 22.20 -5.87
CA ARG A 129 -2.51 21.79 -7.17
C ARG A 129 -1.25 20.93 -7.02
N GLU A 130 -0.29 21.37 -6.22
CA GLU A 130 0.94 20.63 -5.92
C GLU A 130 0.64 19.25 -5.32
N LYS A 131 -0.27 19.20 -4.34
CA LYS A 131 -0.60 17.94 -3.65
C LYS A 131 -1.36 16.95 -4.53
N LEU A 132 -2.21 17.45 -5.42
CA LEU A 132 -2.88 16.61 -6.42
C LEU A 132 -1.88 16.10 -7.48
N GLN A 133 -0.92 16.94 -7.90
CA GLN A 133 0.15 16.52 -8.81
C GLN A 133 1.02 15.41 -8.20
N GLU A 134 1.38 15.49 -6.92
CA GLU A 134 2.10 14.41 -6.23
C GLU A 134 1.34 13.08 -6.27
N ARG A 135 0.01 13.10 -6.10
CA ARG A 135 -0.84 11.91 -6.16
C ARG A 135 -0.88 11.32 -7.57
N VAL A 136 -1.05 12.16 -8.60
CA VAL A 136 -0.99 11.73 -10.00
C VAL A 136 0.36 11.12 -10.33
N ALA A 137 1.45 11.74 -9.90
CA ALA A 137 2.80 11.26 -10.16
C ALA A 137 3.02 9.86 -9.56
N LYS A 138 2.51 9.61 -8.33
CA LYS A 138 2.59 8.29 -7.69
C LYS A 138 1.77 7.21 -8.40
N LEU A 139 0.57 7.54 -8.88
CA LEU A 139 -0.30 6.59 -9.59
C LEU A 139 0.17 6.31 -11.02
N ALA A 140 0.56 7.35 -11.75
CA ALA A 140 0.95 7.24 -13.17
C ALA A 140 2.42 6.84 -13.37
N GLY A 141 3.30 7.19 -12.43
CA GLY A 141 4.74 6.92 -12.54
C GLY A 141 5.13 5.46 -12.29
N GLY A 142 4.31 4.73 -11.51
CA GLY A 142 4.57 3.32 -11.19
C GLY A 142 5.88 3.12 -10.39
N VAL A 143 6.39 1.88 -10.42
CA VAL A 143 7.63 1.49 -9.74
C VAL A 143 8.56 0.76 -10.70
N ALA A 144 9.75 1.31 -10.92
CA ALA A 144 10.80 0.63 -11.67
C ALA A 144 11.43 -0.48 -10.83
N VAL A 145 11.52 -1.70 -11.38
CA VAL A 145 12.09 -2.87 -10.70
C VAL A 145 13.35 -3.34 -11.41
N LEU A 146 14.49 -3.22 -10.73
CA LEU A 146 15.76 -3.77 -11.19
C LEU A 146 15.97 -5.19 -10.64
N LYS A 147 16.14 -6.17 -11.53
CA LYS A 147 16.43 -7.57 -11.17
C LYS A 147 17.91 -7.86 -11.42
N VAL A 148 18.68 -8.08 -10.35
CA VAL A 148 20.11 -8.34 -10.41
C VAL A 148 20.37 -9.83 -10.58
N GLY A 149 21.00 -10.22 -11.69
CA GLY A 149 21.39 -11.60 -11.96
C GLY A 149 22.83 -11.91 -11.51
N ALA A 150 23.05 -13.14 -11.02
CA ALA A 150 24.38 -13.67 -10.75
C ALA A 150 24.40 -15.21 -10.88
N ALA A 151 25.60 -15.80 -10.92
CA ALA A 151 25.77 -17.24 -11.09
C ALA A 151 25.51 -18.01 -9.77
N THR A 152 25.74 -17.38 -8.62
CA THR A 152 25.49 -17.96 -7.29
C THR A 152 24.67 -17.03 -6.40
N GLU A 153 24.04 -17.58 -5.35
CA GLU A 153 23.25 -16.79 -4.39
C GLU A 153 24.09 -15.74 -3.66
N VAL A 154 25.33 -16.09 -3.32
CA VAL A 154 26.26 -15.18 -2.61
C VAL A 154 26.61 -13.98 -3.48
N GLU A 155 26.99 -14.23 -4.73
CA GLU A 155 27.26 -13.16 -5.70
C GLU A 155 26.03 -12.29 -5.98
N MET A 156 24.83 -12.90 -6.02
CA MET A 156 23.59 -12.15 -6.23
C MET A 156 23.34 -11.18 -5.08
N LYS A 157 23.53 -11.61 -3.82
CA LYS A 157 23.39 -10.75 -2.64
C LYS A 157 24.42 -9.63 -2.65
N GLU A 158 25.67 -9.93 -2.97
CA GLU A 158 26.74 -8.93 -3.04
C GLU A 158 26.50 -7.89 -4.15
N LYS A 159 26.17 -8.33 -5.37
CA LYS A 159 25.83 -7.42 -6.47
C LYS A 159 24.59 -6.59 -6.17
N LYS A 160 23.56 -7.20 -5.56
CA LYS A 160 22.35 -6.51 -5.15
C LYS A 160 22.67 -5.39 -4.15
N ALA A 161 23.48 -5.69 -3.13
CA ALA A 161 23.91 -4.69 -2.15
C ALA A 161 24.65 -3.53 -2.82
N ARG A 162 25.59 -3.80 -3.74
CA ARG A 162 26.28 -2.75 -4.50
C ARG A 162 25.35 -1.88 -5.34
N VAL A 163 24.33 -2.47 -5.95
CA VAL A 163 23.34 -1.72 -6.74
C VAL A 163 22.45 -0.86 -5.83
N GLU A 164 22.06 -1.37 -4.66
CA GLU A 164 21.32 -0.62 -3.64
C GLU A 164 22.15 0.57 -3.13
N ASP A 165 23.42 0.35 -2.78
CA ASP A 165 24.34 1.40 -2.35
C ASP A 165 24.54 2.48 -3.43
N ALA A 166 24.70 2.06 -4.69
CA ALA A 166 24.89 2.98 -5.82
C ALA A 166 23.62 3.79 -6.16
N LEU A 167 22.42 3.27 -5.87
CA LEU A 167 21.16 3.99 -6.08
C LEU A 167 20.92 5.04 -4.98
N HIS A 168 21.49 4.84 -3.79
CA HIS A 168 21.35 5.74 -2.65
C HIS A 168 22.40 6.86 -2.60
N ALA A 169 23.52 6.71 -3.32
CA ALA A 169 24.59 7.69 -3.44
C ALA A 169 24.27 8.81 -4.46
#